data_AF-A0A349AZS6-F1
#
_entry.id   AF-A0A349AZS6-F1
#
_cell.length_a   1.000
_cell.length_b   1.000
_cell.length_c   1.000
_cell.angle_alpha   90.00
_cell.angle_beta   90.00
_cell.angle_gamma   90.00
#
_symmetry.space_group_name_H-M   'P 1'
#
loop_
_entity.id
_entity.type
_entity.pdbx_description
1 polymer ?
#
loop_
_entity_poly.entity_id
_entity_poly.type
_entity_poly.pdbx_seq_one_letter_code
_entity_poly.pdbx_strand_id
1 'polypeptide(L)'
;IATDGTIVEGASALDESAVTGESIPVEKTVGQKVFAGTFNGTGVLTIEATATHENNTLAKIVHLVTEAQEEKGRAQRFMERFASRYSPAVLAVGVAVAVIGGLVDDWDTWLERAATVIVAAAPCALVISIPISYVAAIGNAGRRGILVKGGVVLEDLATVQVAAFDKTGTL
;
A
#
# COMPACT_ATOMS: atom_id res chain seq x y z
N ILE A 1 -22.55 5.11 -16.73
CA ILE A 1 -23.37 4.08 -16.06
C ILE A 1 -23.09 4.13 -14.56
N ALA A 2 -24.13 4.21 -13.72
CA ALA A 2 -24.00 4.51 -12.29
C ALA A 2 -23.63 3.29 -11.42
N THR A 3 -24.08 2.08 -11.78
CA THR A 3 -23.77 0.83 -11.06
C THR A 3 -23.81 -0.35 -12.04
N ASP A 4 -23.29 -1.50 -11.63
CA ASP A 4 -23.36 -2.72 -12.44
C ASP A 4 -24.82 -3.18 -12.59
N GLY A 5 -25.16 -3.68 -13.77
CA GLY A 5 -26.52 -4.10 -14.06
C GLY A 5 -26.65 -4.89 -15.35
N THR A 6 -27.89 -5.19 -15.71
CA THR A 6 -28.25 -5.83 -16.99
C THR A 6 -29.22 -4.92 -17.75
N ILE A 7 -28.98 -4.75 -19.04
CA ILE A 7 -29.87 -3.95 -19.89
C ILE A 7 -31.21 -4.69 -20.02
N VAL A 8 -32.30 -4.04 -19.64
CA VAL A 8 -33.67 -4.57 -19.82
C VAL A 8 -34.39 -3.93 -21.00
N GLU A 9 -33.94 -2.75 -21.45
CA GLU A 9 -34.46 -2.07 -22.63
C GLU A 9 -33.40 -1.17 -23.29
N GLY A 10 -33.44 -1.08 -24.61
CA GLY A 10 -32.56 -0.22 -25.41
C GLY A 10 -31.29 -0.92 -25.92
N ALA A 11 -30.52 -0.18 -26.73
CA ALA A 11 -29.22 -0.58 -27.23
C ALA A 11 -28.32 0.65 -27.39
N SER A 12 -27.03 0.52 -27.06
CA SER A 12 -26.04 1.59 -27.22
C SER A 12 -24.61 1.06 -27.22
N ALA A 13 -23.70 1.81 -27.86
CA ALA A 13 -22.27 1.68 -27.68
C ALA A 13 -21.83 2.23 -26.33
N LEU A 14 -21.13 1.41 -25.54
CA LEU A 14 -20.57 1.77 -24.23
C LEU A 14 -19.04 1.85 -24.32
N ASP A 15 -18.49 2.94 -23.82
CA ASP A 15 -17.05 3.06 -23.59
C ASP A 15 -16.71 2.40 -22.24
N GLU A 16 -16.04 1.25 -22.33
CA GLU A 16 -15.60 0.45 -21.18
C GLU A 16 -14.09 0.59 -20.91
N SER A 17 -13.43 1.59 -21.48
CA SER A 17 -11.98 1.81 -21.37
C SER A 17 -11.51 1.94 -19.92
N ALA A 18 -12.32 2.56 -19.06
CA ALA A 18 -12.01 2.71 -17.62
C ALA A 18 -11.95 1.36 -16.85
N VAL A 19 -12.56 0.30 -17.37
CA VAL A 19 -12.63 -1.02 -16.72
C VAL A 19 -11.78 -2.05 -17.45
N THR A 20 -11.81 -2.03 -18.79
CA THR A 20 -11.18 -3.04 -19.64
C THR A 20 -9.84 -2.60 -20.22
N GLY A 21 -9.58 -1.29 -20.29
CA GLY A 21 -8.43 -0.72 -20.98
C GLY A 21 -8.58 -0.63 -22.51
N GLU A 22 -9.64 -1.19 -23.08
CA GLU A 22 -9.88 -1.15 -24.52
C GLU A 22 -10.55 0.17 -24.93
N SER A 23 -9.95 0.89 -25.88
CA SER A 23 -10.41 2.21 -26.31
C SER A 23 -11.59 2.18 -27.28
N ILE A 24 -11.94 1.01 -27.83
CA ILE A 24 -13.03 0.88 -28.80
C ILE A 24 -14.34 0.63 -28.04
N PRO A 25 -15.37 1.49 -28.21
CA PRO A 25 -16.67 1.27 -27.59
C PRO A 25 -17.29 -0.07 -27.98
N VAL A 26 -17.94 -0.72 -27.02
CA VAL A 26 -18.58 -2.03 -27.18
C VAL A 26 -20.08 -1.82 -27.36
N GLU A 27 -20.63 -2.32 -28.47
CA GLU A 27 -22.07 -2.33 -28.71
C GLU A 27 -22.77 -3.28 -27.73
N LYS A 28 -23.75 -2.78 -26.98
CA LYS A 28 -24.57 -3.59 -26.08
C LYS A 28 -26.06 -3.42 -26.29
N THR A 29 -26.79 -4.51 -26.03
CA THR A 29 -28.25 -4.65 -26.14
C THR A 29 -28.82 -5.40 -24.95
N VAL A 30 -30.15 -5.56 -24.94
CA VAL A 30 -30.92 -6.23 -23.89
C VAL A 30 -30.34 -7.59 -23.50
N GLY A 31 -30.26 -7.85 -22.20
CA GLY A 31 -29.70 -9.06 -21.61
C GLY A 31 -28.19 -9.03 -21.38
N GLN A 32 -27.48 -8.02 -21.88
CA GLN A 32 -26.04 -7.88 -21.65
C GLN A 32 -25.73 -7.07 -20.39
N LYS A 33 -24.61 -7.40 -19.75
CA LYS A 33 -24.13 -6.75 -18.53
C LYS A 33 -23.48 -5.41 -18.85
N VAL A 34 -23.67 -4.46 -17.96
CA VAL A 34 -22.99 -3.16 -17.94
C VAL A 34 -22.24 -2.99 -16.63
N PHE A 35 -21.09 -2.32 -16.68
CA PHE A 35 -20.25 -2.08 -15.52
C PHE A 35 -20.38 -0.64 -15.02
N ALA A 36 -20.24 -0.44 -13.72
CA ALA A 36 -20.15 0.86 -13.10
C ALA A 36 -18.92 1.63 -13.62
N GLY A 37 -19.09 2.93 -13.89
CA GLY A 37 -18.00 3.79 -14.37
C GLY A 37 -17.79 3.79 -15.89
N THR A 38 -18.51 2.96 -16.66
CA THR A 38 -18.49 3.04 -18.13
C THR A 38 -19.29 4.23 -18.64
N PHE A 39 -18.93 4.77 -19.80
CA PHE A 39 -19.65 5.88 -20.42
C PHE A 39 -20.66 5.35 -21.43
N ASN A 40 -21.91 5.79 -21.29
CA ASN A 40 -22.94 5.50 -22.28
C ASN A 40 -22.76 6.45 -23.46
N GLY A 41 -22.81 5.91 -24.68
CA GLY A 41 -22.76 6.69 -25.90
C GLY A 41 -24.11 7.35 -26.20
N THR A 42 -24.68 7.02 -27.35
CA THR A 42 -25.79 7.78 -27.94
C THR A 42 -27.18 7.22 -27.65
N GLY A 43 -27.30 5.95 -27.23
CA GLY A 43 -28.58 5.28 -27.02
C GLY A 43 -29.12 5.45 -25.61
N VAL A 44 -30.44 5.42 -25.43
CA VAL A 44 -31.07 5.38 -24.10
C VAL A 44 -31.18 3.93 -23.65
N LEU A 45 -30.76 3.66 -22.41
CA LEU A 45 -30.77 2.33 -21.81
C LEU A 45 -31.60 2.34 -20.52
N THR A 46 -32.50 1.37 -20.38
CA THR A 46 -33.09 1.00 -19.08
C THR A 46 -32.31 -0.19 -18.54
N ILE A 47 -31.77 -0.05 -17.33
CA ILE A 47 -30.86 -1.02 -16.73
C ILE A 47 -31.44 -1.49 -15.40
N GLU A 48 -31.55 -2.80 -15.20
CA GLU A 48 -31.80 -3.41 -13.91
C GLU A 48 -30.48 -3.49 -13.13
N ALA A 49 -30.41 -2.79 -11.99
CA ALA A 49 -29.23 -2.77 -11.15
C ALA A 49 -29.02 -4.14 -10.48
N THR A 50 -27.84 -4.74 -10.67
CA THR A 50 -27.49 -6.04 -10.07
C THR A 50 -26.47 -5.92 -8.93
N ALA A 51 -25.89 -4.74 -8.73
CA ALA A 51 -24.93 -4.47 -7.65
C ALA A 51 -25.29 -3.20 -6.87
N THR A 52 -25.04 -3.25 -5.57
CA THR A 52 -25.07 -2.07 -4.70
C THR A 52 -23.85 -1.18 -4.95
N HIS A 53 -23.89 0.06 -4.44
CA HIS A 53 -22.78 1.01 -4.56
C HIS A 53 -21.45 0.44 -4.02
N GLU A 54 -21.51 -0.32 -2.92
CA GLU A 54 -20.33 -0.91 -2.27
C GLU A 54 -19.74 -2.12 -3.02
N ASN A 55 -20.54 -2.80 -3.86
CA ASN A 55 -20.17 -4.10 -4.45
C ASN A 55 -20.04 -4.08 -5.97
N ASN A 56 -20.15 -2.92 -6.61
CA ASN A 56 -19.99 -2.81 -8.06
C ASN A 56 -18.52 -2.93 -8.48
N THR A 57 -18.32 -3.11 -9.78
CA THR A 57 -17.00 -3.36 -10.38
C THR A 57 -16.01 -2.23 -10.08
N LEU A 58 -16.45 -0.98 -10.17
CA LEU A 58 -15.60 0.18 -9.87
C LEU A 58 -15.19 0.21 -8.40
N ALA A 59 -16.12 -0.03 -7.47
CA ALA A 59 -15.84 -0.07 -6.04
C ALA A 59 -14.82 -1.17 -5.69
N LYS A 60 -14.92 -2.35 -6.32
CA LYS A 60 -13.92 -3.42 -6.18
C LYS A 60 -12.56 -3.02 -6.69
N ILE A 61 -12.48 -2.37 -7.86
CA ILE A 61 -11.20 -1.87 -8.39
C ILE A 61 -10.59 -0.86 -7.43
N VAL A 62 -11.37 0.10 -6.93
CA VAL A 62 -10.89 1.08 -5.93
C VAL A 62 -10.39 0.36 -4.69
N HIS A 63 -11.16 -0.58 -4.15
CA HIS A 63 -10.78 -1.33 -2.95
C HIS A 63 -9.46 -2.09 -3.14
N LEU A 64 -9.32 -2.83 -4.25
CA LEU A 64 -8.09 -3.55 -4.59
C LEU A 64 -6.89 -2.62 -4.74
N VAL A 65 -7.08 -1.46 -5.38
CA VAL A 65 -6.03 -0.45 -5.52
C VAL A 65 -5.65 0.13 -4.17
N THR A 66 -6.62 0.46 -3.31
CA THR A 66 -6.36 0.96 -1.96
C THR A 66 -5.64 -0.07 -1.10
N GLU A 67 -6.07 -1.33 -1.10
CA GLU A 67 -5.43 -2.43 -0.37
C GLU A 67 -3.98 -2.62 -0.82
N ALA A 68 -3.72 -2.56 -2.13
CA ALA A 68 -2.36 -2.63 -2.68
C ALA A 68 -1.49 -1.41 -2.31
N GLN A 69 -2.09 -0.23 -2.11
CA GLN A 69 -1.36 0.97 -1.65
C GLN A 69 -1.08 0.95 -0.14
N GLU A 70 -1.88 0.24 0.65
CA GLU A 70 -1.72 0.12 2.10
C GLU A 70 -0.69 -0.93 2.52
N GLU A 71 -0.20 -1.75 1.58
CA GLU A 71 0.85 -2.71 1.91
C GLU A 71 2.12 -2.02 2.39
N LYS A 72 2.63 -2.48 3.53
CA LYS A 72 3.94 -2.07 4.05
C LYS A 72 5.05 -2.94 3.46
N GLY A 73 6.19 -2.34 3.18
CA GLY A 73 7.37 -3.04 2.66
C GLY A 73 7.94 -4.11 3.61
N ARG A 74 8.65 -5.11 3.07
CA ARG A 74 9.28 -6.18 3.86
C ARG A 74 10.27 -5.62 4.88
N ALA A 75 11.11 -4.67 4.48
CA ALA A 75 12.09 -4.07 5.38
C ALA A 75 11.40 -3.25 6.48
N GLN A 76 10.34 -2.49 6.14
CA GLN A 76 9.55 -1.77 7.13
C GLN A 76 8.87 -2.73 8.13
N ARG A 77 8.26 -3.82 7.65
CA ARG A 77 7.65 -4.86 8.51
C ARG A 77 8.69 -5.56 9.40
N PHE A 78 9.90 -5.81 8.88
CA PHE A 78 11.00 -6.34 9.68
C PHE A 78 11.36 -5.38 10.81
N MET A 79 11.48 -4.08 10.50
CA MET A 79 11.83 -3.07 11.48
C MET A 79 10.78 -2.92 12.58
N GLU A 80 9.50 -2.94 12.22
CA GLU A 80 8.40 -2.93 13.19
C GLU A 80 8.46 -4.16 14.12
N ARG A 81 8.73 -5.36 13.59
CA ARG A 81 8.87 -6.60 14.37
C ARG A 81 10.10 -6.62 15.28
N PHE A 82 11.20 -6.01 14.83
CA PHE A 82 12.39 -5.83 15.64
C PHE A 82 12.09 -4.86 16.80
N ALA A 83 11.54 -3.67 16.50
CA ALA A 83 11.25 -2.66 17.50
C ALA A 83 10.26 -3.17 18.56
N SER A 84 9.26 -3.97 18.14
CA SER A 84 8.27 -4.55 19.07
C SER A 84 8.87 -5.53 20.08
N ARG A 85 10.04 -6.11 19.81
CA ARG A 85 10.76 -7.02 20.73
C ARG A 85 11.93 -6.35 21.42
N TYR A 86 12.65 -5.50 20.70
CA TYR A 86 13.85 -4.82 21.18
C TYR A 86 13.53 -3.82 22.29
N SER A 87 12.52 -2.96 22.09
CA SER A 87 12.14 -1.94 23.07
C SER A 87 11.76 -2.51 24.43
N PRO A 88 10.86 -3.51 24.55
CA PRO A 88 10.56 -4.11 25.85
C PRO A 88 11.75 -4.87 26.44
N ALA A 89 12.62 -5.48 25.62
CA ALA A 89 13.82 -6.16 26.12
C ALA A 89 14.82 -5.17 26.75
N VAL A 90 15.10 -4.05 26.09
CA VAL A 90 15.98 -2.99 26.63
C VAL A 90 15.41 -2.42 27.92
N LEU A 91 14.11 -2.18 27.98
CA LEU A 91 13.46 -1.70 29.20
C LEU A 91 13.57 -2.73 30.34
N ALA A 92 13.33 -4.01 30.05
CA ALA A 92 13.48 -5.09 31.03
C ALA A 92 14.92 -5.18 31.57
N VAL A 93 15.92 -5.05 30.69
CA VAL A 93 17.34 -5.00 31.08
C VAL A 93 17.62 -3.78 31.96
N GLY A 94 17.12 -2.60 31.60
CA GLY A 94 17.28 -1.39 32.41
C GLY A 94 16.67 -1.53 33.81
N VAL A 95 15.46 -2.09 33.91
CA VAL A 95 14.82 -2.40 35.20
C VAL A 95 15.65 -3.41 36.00
N ALA A 96 16.16 -4.46 35.36
CA ALA A 96 17.02 -5.43 36.01
C ALA A 96 18.32 -4.80 36.54
N VAL A 97 18.95 -3.92 35.77
CA VAL A 97 20.14 -3.15 36.20
C VAL A 97 19.84 -2.30 37.44
N ALA A 98 18.71 -1.58 37.44
CA ALA A 98 18.31 -0.75 38.58
C ALA A 98 18.05 -1.59 39.84
N VAL A 99 17.29 -2.69 39.70
CA VAL A 99 16.88 -3.53 40.83
C VAL A 99 18.06 -4.32 41.40
N ILE A 100 18.87 -4.98 40.57
CA ILE A 100 20.02 -5.76 41.02
C ILE A 100 21.05 -4.82 41.67
N GLY A 101 21.29 -3.66 41.04
CA GLY A 101 22.20 -2.64 41.53
C GLY A 101 21.79 -2.07 42.89
N GLY A 102 20.55 -1.61 43.02
CA GLY A 102 20.01 -1.04 44.27
C GLY A 102 19.87 -2.05 45.41
N LEU A 103 19.83 -3.36 45.11
CA LEU A 103 19.89 -4.40 46.15
C LEU A 103 21.31 -4.63 46.68
N VAL A 104 22.34 -4.31 45.88
CA VAL A 104 23.76 -4.50 46.25
C VAL A 104 24.36 -3.21 46.83
N ASP A 105 23.91 -2.05 46.38
CA ASP A 105 24.49 -0.74 46.68
C ASP A 105 23.42 0.38 46.58
N ASP A 106 23.85 1.64 46.52
CA ASP A 106 23.00 2.83 46.47
C ASP A 106 22.00 2.89 45.29
N TRP A 107 20.72 3.13 45.60
CA TRP A 107 19.63 3.18 44.61
C TRP A 107 19.76 4.35 43.63
N ASP A 108 20.18 5.53 44.11
CA ASP A 108 20.28 6.72 43.27
C ASP A 108 21.32 6.49 42.16
N THR A 109 22.49 5.96 42.54
CA THR A 109 23.57 5.63 41.60
C THR A 109 23.15 4.60 40.56
N TRP A 110 22.41 3.56 40.96
CA TRP A 110 22.00 2.49 40.02
C TRP A 110 20.81 2.86 39.14
N LEU A 111 19.94 3.77 39.60
CA LEU A 111 18.91 4.38 38.76
C LEU A 111 19.54 5.23 37.65
N GLU A 112 20.54 6.05 37.97
CA GLU A 112 21.29 6.83 36.97
C GLU A 112 21.98 5.92 35.94
N ARG A 113 22.59 4.82 36.39
CA ARG A 113 23.23 3.82 35.52
C ARG A 113 22.21 3.11 34.63
N ALA A 114 21.06 2.73 35.17
CA ALA A 114 19.99 2.10 34.40
C ALA A 114 19.46 3.04 33.30
N ALA A 115 19.24 4.31 33.62
CA ALA A 115 18.86 5.32 32.63
C ALA A 115 19.93 5.46 31.54
N THR A 116 21.21 5.47 31.92
CA THR A 116 22.34 5.52 30.98
C THR A 116 22.33 4.33 30.02
N VAL A 117 22.09 3.11 30.52
CA VAL A 117 21.99 1.89 29.69
C VAL A 117 20.82 1.98 28.70
N ILE A 118 19.64 2.40 29.16
CA ILE A 118 18.45 2.52 28.30
C ILE A 118 18.70 3.54 27.18
N VAL A 119 19.27 4.70 27.51
CA VAL A 119 19.58 5.75 26.53
C VAL A 119 20.65 5.29 25.54
N ALA A 120 21.72 4.64 26.02
CA ALA A 120 22.78 4.11 25.17
C ALA A 120 22.28 3.01 24.21
N ALA A 121 21.25 2.26 24.60
CA ALA A 121 20.65 1.21 23.80
C ALA A 121 19.63 1.72 22.76
N ALA A 122 19.38 3.02 22.65
CA ALA A 122 18.40 3.55 21.71
C ALA A 122 18.78 3.25 20.23
N PRO A 123 17.92 2.55 19.45
CA PRO A 123 18.26 2.11 18.11
C PRO A 123 17.96 3.18 17.05
N CYS A 124 18.17 4.46 17.36
CA CYS A 124 17.68 5.60 16.58
C CYS A 124 18.12 5.54 15.10
N ALA A 125 19.40 5.27 14.85
CA ALA A 125 19.94 5.18 13.49
C ALA A 125 19.31 4.03 12.68
N LEU A 126 19.07 2.89 13.32
CA LEU A 126 18.48 1.72 12.68
C LEU A 126 17.04 1.99 12.24
N VAL A 127 16.22 2.55 13.15
CA VAL A 127 14.80 2.84 12.87
C VAL A 127 14.63 3.84 11.72
N ILE A 128 15.49 4.85 11.67
CA ILE A 128 15.38 5.93 10.68
C ILE A 128 16.00 5.55 9.32
N SER A 129 16.87 4.54 9.28
CA SER A 129 17.59 4.12 8.06
C SER A 129 16.67 3.80 6.87
N ILE A 130 15.54 3.13 7.12
CA ILE A 130 14.60 2.68 6.08
C ILE A 130 13.84 3.84 5.42
N PRO A 131 13.08 4.69 6.16
CA PRO A 131 12.34 5.77 5.52
C PRO A 131 13.26 6.78 4.82
N ILE A 132 14.45 7.07 5.37
CA ILE A 132 15.44 7.93 4.70
C ILE A 132 15.88 7.32 3.37
N SER A 133 16.17 6.01 3.35
CA SER A 133 16.57 5.32 2.12
C SER A 133 15.49 5.38 1.04
N TYR A 134 14.22 5.20 1.40
CA TYR A 134 13.10 5.33 0.45
C TYR A 134 12.95 6.74 -0.09
N VAL A 135 12.95 7.76 0.78
CA VAL A 135 12.82 9.14 0.34
C VAL A 135 13.97 9.53 -0.58
N ALA A 136 15.20 9.13 -0.25
CA ALA A 136 16.37 9.38 -1.10
C ALA A 136 16.25 8.67 -2.46
N ALA A 137 15.85 7.39 -2.47
CA ALA A 137 15.69 6.62 -3.69
C ALA A 137 14.57 7.16 -4.60
N ILE A 138 13.38 7.45 -4.03
CA ILE A 138 12.25 8.04 -4.75
C ILE A 138 12.63 9.43 -5.29
N GLY A 139 13.27 10.27 -4.49
CA GLY A 139 13.70 11.60 -4.90
C GLY A 139 14.71 11.55 -6.05
N ASN A 140 15.67 10.62 -6.01
CA ASN A 140 16.64 10.44 -7.09
C ASN A 140 16.00 9.85 -8.36
N ALA A 141 15.08 8.90 -8.22
CA ALA A 141 14.31 8.34 -9.33
C ALA A 141 13.47 9.42 -10.04
N GLY A 142 12.76 10.26 -9.27
CA GLY A 142 11.96 11.36 -9.80
C GLY A 142 12.78 12.38 -10.58
N ARG A 143 14.00 12.71 -10.13
CA ARG A 143 14.94 13.57 -10.88
C ARG A 143 15.37 12.99 -12.22
N ARG A 144 15.18 11.69 -12.43
CA ARG A 144 15.50 10.97 -13.68
C ARG A 144 14.25 10.61 -14.50
N GLY A 145 13.09 11.19 -14.15
CA GLY A 145 11.83 10.93 -14.85
C GLY A 145 11.18 9.58 -14.51
N ILE A 146 11.63 8.91 -13.44
CA ILE A 146 11.06 7.63 -12.98
C ILE A 146 10.10 7.92 -11.82
N LEU A 147 8.80 7.66 -12.04
CA LEU A 147 7.79 7.80 -11.00
C LEU A 147 7.68 6.52 -10.18
N VAL A 148 8.01 6.61 -8.88
CA VAL A 148 7.92 5.48 -7.94
C VAL A 148 6.81 5.75 -6.93
N LYS A 149 5.78 4.89 -6.90
CA LYS A 149 4.61 5.02 -6.03
C LYS A 149 4.81 4.28 -4.69
N GLY A 150 5.72 4.79 -3.85
CA GLY A 150 5.95 4.29 -2.49
C GLY A 150 7.17 3.39 -2.32
N GLY A 151 7.52 3.11 -1.06
CA GLY A 151 8.72 2.35 -0.67
C GLY A 151 8.66 0.85 -0.98
N VAL A 152 7.47 0.24 -0.90
CA VAL A 152 7.25 -1.17 -1.29
C VAL A 152 7.73 -1.44 -2.70
N VAL A 153 7.37 -0.56 -3.64
CA VAL A 153 7.72 -0.72 -5.06
C VAL A 153 9.24 -0.77 -5.24
N LEU A 154 10.00 -0.02 -4.46
CA LEU A 154 11.47 -0.09 -4.49
C LEU A 154 12.00 -1.43 -3.97
N GLU A 155 11.42 -1.95 -2.89
CA GLU A 155 11.80 -3.24 -2.34
C GLU A 155 11.49 -4.39 -3.30
N ASP A 156 10.33 -4.33 -3.97
CA ASP A 156 9.92 -5.36 -4.92
C ASP A 156 10.77 -5.30 -6.18
N LEU A 157 10.99 -4.09 -6.71
CA LEU A 157 11.88 -3.84 -7.85
C LEU A 157 13.30 -4.35 -7.58
N ALA A 158 13.80 -4.24 -6.34
CA ALA A 158 15.10 -4.78 -5.96
C ALA A 158 15.20 -6.31 -6.06
N THR A 159 14.06 -7.03 -6.12
CA THR A 159 14.00 -8.48 -6.26
C THR A 159 13.51 -8.97 -7.62
N VAL A 160 13.12 -8.07 -8.52
CA VAL A 160 12.70 -8.42 -9.88
C VAL A 160 13.87 -9.02 -10.66
N GLN A 161 13.65 -10.19 -11.26
CA GLN A 161 14.65 -10.88 -12.09
C GLN A 161 14.27 -10.92 -13.58
N VAL A 162 12.99 -10.74 -13.88
CA VAL A 162 12.43 -10.83 -15.23
C VAL A 162 11.57 -9.61 -15.47
N ALA A 163 11.81 -8.93 -16.59
CA ALA A 163 10.96 -7.86 -17.08
C ALA A 163 10.29 -8.34 -18.38
N ALA A 164 8.96 -8.33 -18.40
CA ALA A 164 8.17 -8.51 -19.62
C ALA A 164 7.71 -7.13 -20.09
N PHE A 165 7.97 -6.81 -21.35
CA PHE A 165 7.58 -5.54 -21.94
C PHE A 165 6.39 -5.77 -22.87
N ASP A 166 5.37 -4.92 -22.74
CA ASP A 166 4.33 -4.86 -23.75
C ASP A 166 4.90 -4.28 -25.05
N LYS A 167 4.34 -4.68 -26.19
CA LYS A 167 4.79 -4.14 -27.48
C LYS A 167 4.17 -2.78 -27.74
N THR A 168 2.88 -2.60 -27.49
CA THR A 168 2.14 -1.44 -28.00
C THR A 168 2.17 -0.30 -26.99
N GLY A 169 3.00 0.72 -27.24
CA GLY A 169 3.09 1.89 -26.37
C GLY A 169 4.06 1.74 -25.20
N THR A 170 4.90 0.69 -25.20
CA THR A 170 6.00 0.51 -24.23
C THR A 170 7.36 0.37 -24.91
N LEU A 171 7.51 -0.52 -25.91
CA LEU A 171 8.70 -0.58 -26.80
C LEU A 171 8.63 0.48 -27.90
#